data_AF-A0AAN5YQG1-F1
#
_entry.id   AF-A0AAN5YQG1-F1
#
_cell.length_a   1.000
_cell.length_b   1.000
_cell.length_c   1.000
_cell.angle_alpha   90.00
_cell.angle_beta   90.00
_cell.angle_gamma   90.00
#
_symmetry.space_group_name_H-M   'P 1'
#
loop_
_entity.id
_entity.type
_entity.pdbx_description
1 polymer ?
#
loop_
_entity_poly.entity_id
_entity_poly.type
_entity_poly.pdbx_seq_one_letter_code
_entity_poly.pdbx_strand_id
1 'polypeptide(L)'
;MQLATFLLVALLSIFDITLAAPTYHHYTVNPANPALTWHVSNFYTGCSPGGCAYRFDILGIATPNTPGFNTTCNGTDVETDYTFCRDKHIKAKLTTLKSRAWKVEVMHAWFKPGAEFYAEGSANVTASMRNFTIPVTDTYGAA
;
A
#
# COMPACT_ATOMS: atom_id res chain seq x y z
N MET A 1 -25.23 43.68 -40.65
CA MET A 1 -24.10 42.73 -40.55
C MET A 1 -23.30 43.10 -39.30
N GLN A 2 -23.77 42.86 -38.07
CA GLN A 2 -23.90 41.59 -37.33
C GLN A 2 -22.57 40.82 -37.13
N LEU A 3 -21.43 41.50 -37.26
CA LEU A 3 -20.09 40.90 -37.09
C LEU A 3 -19.31 41.39 -35.86
N ALA A 4 -19.81 42.40 -35.14
CA ALA A 4 -19.08 42.97 -33.99
C ALA A 4 -19.43 42.34 -32.62
N THR A 5 -20.51 41.57 -32.52
CA THR A 5 -21.03 41.06 -31.24
C THR A 5 -20.56 39.65 -30.87
N PHE A 6 -19.88 38.94 -31.78
CA PHE A 6 -19.43 37.55 -31.53
C PHE A 6 -18.05 37.42 -30.89
N LEU A 7 -17.31 38.53 -30.75
CA LEU A 7 -15.93 38.51 -30.21
C LEU A 7 -15.85 38.52 -28.68
N LEU A 8 -16.96 38.74 -27.96
CA LEU A 8 -16.96 38.87 -26.50
C LEU A 8 -17.31 37.59 -25.73
N VAL A 9 -17.77 36.52 -26.40
CA VAL A 9 -18.25 35.30 -25.71
C VAL A 9 -17.21 34.18 -25.70
N ALA A 10 -16.13 34.29 -26.49
CA ALA A 10 -15.13 33.22 -26.64
C ALA A 10 -13.97 33.26 -25.61
N LEU A 11 -13.94 34.23 -24.69
CA LEU A 11 -12.78 34.50 -23.82
C LEU A 11 -12.98 34.14 -22.33
N LEU A 12 -14.09 33.50 -21.95
CA LEU A 12 -14.41 33.23 -20.53
C LEU A 12 -14.39 31.75 -20.12
N SER A 13 -14.01 30.80 -20.98
CA SER A 13 -13.74 29.42 -20.57
C SER A 13 -12.29 29.28 -20.08
N ILE A 14 -11.93 30.05 -19.04
CA ILE A 14 -10.69 29.80 -18.30
C ILE A 14 -10.94 28.54 -17.50
N PHE A 15 -10.17 27.50 -17.81
CA PHE A 15 -10.21 26.20 -17.15
C PHE A 15 -10.07 26.37 -15.62
N ASP A 16 -11.13 26.04 -14.88
CA ASP A 16 -11.01 25.73 -13.45
C ASP A 16 -10.29 24.38 -13.31
N ILE A 17 -8.96 24.38 -13.44
CA ILE A 17 -8.14 23.25 -13.04
C ILE A 17 -7.95 23.37 -11.52
N THR A 18 -8.98 23.01 -10.76
CA THR A 18 -8.81 22.77 -9.33
C THR A 18 -7.90 21.57 -9.15
N LEU A 19 -6.60 21.79 -8.97
CA LEU A 19 -5.70 20.78 -8.43
C LEU A 19 -6.11 20.54 -6.98
N ALA A 20 -6.89 19.50 -6.74
CA ALA A 20 -7.05 18.95 -5.40
C ALA A 20 -5.69 18.39 -4.98
N ALA A 21 -4.97 19.11 -4.11
CA ALA A 21 -3.76 18.58 -3.51
C ALA A 21 -4.15 17.45 -2.55
N PRO A 22 -3.48 16.28 -2.60
CA PRO A 22 -3.74 15.22 -1.64
C PRO A 22 -3.47 15.74 -0.23
N THR A 23 -4.51 15.73 0.62
CA THR A 23 -4.37 16.07 2.04
C THR A 23 -3.77 14.87 2.76
N TYR A 24 -2.46 14.90 2.99
CA TYR A 24 -1.77 13.91 3.82
C TYR A 24 -2.14 14.12 5.29
N HIS A 25 -3.20 13.47 5.76
CA HIS A 25 -3.51 13.41 7.18
C HIS A 25 -2.64 12.35 7.86
N HIS A 26 -1.56 12.80 8.51
CA HIS A 26 -0.77 11.96 9.41
C HIS A 26 -1.58 11.66 10.67
N TYR A 27 -2.10 10.45 10.79
CA TYR A 27 -2.75 9.99 12.01
C TYR A 27 -1.73 9.49 13.03
N THR A 28 -1.87 9.92 14.29
CA THR A 28 -1.06 9.40 15.40
C THR A 28 -1.36 7.91 15.61
N VAL A 29 -0.35 7.06 15.39
CA VAL A 29 -0.40 5.60 15.58
C VAL A 29 -0.70 5.30 17.05
N ASN A 30 -1.91 4.81 17.35
CA ASN A 30 -2.22 4.25 18.67
C ASN A 30 -1.64 2.82 18.76
N PRO A 31 -0.62 2.56 19.59
CA PRO A 31 0.02 1.25 19.67
C PRO A 31 -0.91 0.12 20.14
N ALA A 32 -2.07 0.44 20.73
CA ALA A 32 -3.09 -0.55 21.11
C ALA A 32 -4.06 -0.92 19.98
N ASN A 33 -3.99 -0.27 18.81
CA ASN A 33 -4.89 -0.54 17.69
C ASN A 33 -4.44 -1.82 16.95
N PRO A 34 -5.25 -2.91 16.96
CA PRO A 34 -4.87 -4.16 16.32
C PRO A 34 -4.79 -4.07 14.78
N ALA A 35 -5.35 -3.02 14.16
CA ALA A 35 -5.17 -2.76 12.72
C ALA A 35 -3.75 -2.28 12.36
N LEU A 36 -2.95 -1.87 13.36
CA LEU A 36 -1.60 -1.31 13.17
C LEU A 36 -0.49 -2.36 13.30
N THR A 37 -0.85 -3.63 13.45
CA THR A 37 0.11 -4.74 13.43
C THR A 37 -0.48 -5.88 12.60
N TRP A 38 0.25 -6.32 11.58
CA TRP A 38 -0.14 -7.46 10.75
C TRP A 38 0.68 -8.67 11.13
N HIS A 39 0.04 -9.84 11.11
CA HIS A 39 0.65 -11.09 11.51
C HIS A 39 1.01 -11.91 10.29
N VAL A 40 2.30 -12.17 10.10
CA VAL A 40 2.81 -12.98 9.00
C VAL A 40 3.10 -14.38 9.49
N SER A 41 2.74 -15.37 8.67
CA SER A 41 3.06 -16.78 8.88
C SER A 41 3.50 -17.44 7.57
N ASN A 42 4.07 -18.64 7.70
CA ASN A 42 4.53 -19.46 6.58
C ASN A 42 5.51 -18.72 5.64
N PHE A 43 6.30 -17.80 6.17
CA PHE A 43 7.27 -17.06 5.36
C PHE A 43 8.36 -17.99 4.82
N TYR A 44 8.54 -17.93 3.52
CA TYR A 44 9.52 -18.71 2.80
C TYR A 44 10.17 -17.86 1.72
N THR A 45 11.50 -17.96 1.61
CA THR A 45 12.28 -17.43 0.50
C THR A 45 13.13 -18.53 -0.13
N GLY A 46 13.20 -18.52 -1.46
CA GLY A 46 14.07 -19.40 -2.25
C GLY A 46 14.85 -18.56 -3.26
N CYS A 47 16.18 -18.60 -3.18
CA CYS A 47 17.04 -17.74 -3.99
C CYS A 47 17.86 -18.55 -4.99
N SER A 48 18.01 -17.97 -6.19
CA SER A 48 18.88 -18.44 -7.27
C SER A 48 19.77 -17.29 -7.74
N PRO A 49 20.73 -17.51 -8.65
CA PRO A 49 21.47 -16.42 -9.28
C PRO A 49 20.59 -15.36 -9.96
N GLY A 50 19.35 -15.70 -10.34
CA GLY A 50 18.39 -14.79 -10.96
C GLY A 50 17.52 -13.99 -10.00
N GLY A 51 17.67 -14.17 -8.68
CA GLY A 51 16.86 -13.50 -7.65
C GLY A 51 16.24 -14.47 -6.64
N CYS A 52 15.51 -13.89 -5.68
CA CYS A 52 14.76 -14.56 -4.63
C CYS A 52 13.27 -14.51 -4.90
N ALA A 53 12.62 -15.68 -4.90
CA ALA A 53 11.17 -15.78 -4.81
C ALA A 53 10.74 -15.82 -3.35
N TYR A 54 9.58 -15.25 -3.04
CA TYR A 54 9.00 -15.26 -1.70
C TYR A 54 7.54 -15.70 -1.69
N ARG A 55 7.12 -16.24 -0.55
CA ARG A 55 5.73 -16.56 -0.24
C ARG A 55 5.49 -16.40 1.26
N PHE A 56 4.34 -15.85 1.63
CA PHE A 56 3.86 -15.82 3.02
C PHE A 56 2.34 -15.66 3.09
N ASP A 57 1.76 -16.02 4.22
CA ASP A 57 0.38 -15.69 4.58
C ASP A 57 0.39 -14.50 5.54
N ILE A 58 -0.60 -13.62 5.43
CA ILE A 58 -0.70 -12.42 6.26
C ILE A 58 -2.14 -12.16 6.71
N LEU A 59 -2.27 -11.81 7.99
CA LEU A 59 -3.52 -11.48 8.67
C LEU A 59 -3.47 -10.06 9.24
N GLY A 60 -4.42 -9.24 8.85
CA GLY A 60 -4.74 -7.96 9.48
C GLY A 60 -6.08 -8.05 10.21
N ILE A 61 -6.11 -7.64 11.48
CA ILE A 61 -7.33 -7.71 12.30
C ILE A 61 -8.25 -6.52 11.98
N ALA A 62 -9.53 -6.83 11.73
CA ALA A 62 -10.54 -5.81 11.47
C ALA A 62 -10.77 -4.91 12.69
N THR A 63 -11.03 -3.64 12.43
CA THR A 63 -11.50 -2.66 13.41
C THR A 63 -12.72 -1.93 12.84
N PRO A 64 -13.44 -1.10 13.63
CA PRO A 64 -14.57 -0.34 13.11
C PRO A 64 -14.22 0.55 11.90
N ASN A 65 -12.95 0.96 11.75
CA ASN A 65 -12.52 1.90 10.72
C ASN A 65 -11.70 1.28 9.59
N THR A 66 -11.18 0.07 9.77
CA THR A 66 -10.28 -0.59 8.84
C THR A 66 -10.72 -2.04 8.67
N PRO A 67 -11.03 -2.49 7.45
CA PRO A 67 -11.40 -3.88 7.23
C PRO A 67 -10.23 -4.80 7.56
N GLY A 68 -10.56 -6.00 8.05
CA GLY A 68 -9.57 -7.05 8.22
C GLY A 68 -9.28 -7.74 6.89
N PHE A 69 -8.15 -8.42 6.82
CA PHE A 69 -7.77 -9.21 5.65
C PHE A 69 -7.04 -10.47 6.10
N ASN A 70 -7.18 -11.54 5.32
CA ASN A 70 -6.42 -12.78 5.49
C ASN A 70 -6.09 -13.33 4.11
N THR A 71 -4.83 -13.22 3.70
CA THR A 71 -4.44 -13.51 2.33
C THR A 71 -3.04 -14.10 2.23
N THR A 72 -2.73 -14.61 1.05
CA THR A 72 -1.40 -15.10 0.70
C THR A 72 -0.75 -14.13 -0.27
N CYS A 73 0.49 -13.77 0.00
CA CYS A 73 1.35 -12.97 -0.85
C CYS A 73 2.49 -13.83 -1.41
N ASN A 74 2.81 -13.63 -2.68
CA ASN A 74 3.98 -14.21 -3.32
C ASN A 74 4.49 -13.26 -4.41
N GLY A 75 5.75 -13.44 -4.78
CA GLY A 75 6.40 -12.63 -5.79
C GLY A 75 7.90 -12.88 -5.82
N THR A 76 8.64 -11.95 -6.40
CA THR A 76 10.09 -12.01 -6.52
C THR A 76 10.74 -10.70 -6.07
N ASP A 77 12.01 -10.76 -5.68
CA ASP A 77 12.79 -9.57 -5.31
C ASP A 77 13.30 -8.75 -6.51
N VAL A 78 13.10 -9.26 -7.73
CA VAL A 78 13.39 -8.52 -8.97
C VAL A 78 12.24 -7.60 -9.37
N GLU A 79 11.06 -7.76 -8.78
CA GLU A 79 9.96 -6.81 -8.90
C GLU A 79 10.33 -5.53 -8.15
N THR A 80 10.45 -4.43 -8.89
CA THR A 80 10.86 -3.13 -8.32
C THR A 80 9.74 -2.41 -7.57
N ASP A 81 8.49 -2.81 -7.83
CA ASP A 81 7.28 -2.21 -7.26
C ASP A 81 6.46 -3.25 -6.48
N TYR A 82 5.42 -2.80 -5.80
CA TYR A 82 4.47 -3.63 -5.08
C TYR A 82 3.66 -4.53 -6.01
N THR A 83 3.60 -5.81 -5.66
CA THR A 83 2.80 -6.83 -6.37
C THR A 83 1.57 -7.18 -5.57
N PHE A 84 0.42 -7.30 -6.25
CA PHE A 84 -0.82 -7.72 -5.61
C PHE A 84 -0.70 -9.13 -5.04
N CYS A 85 -1.15 -9.28 -3.80
CA CYS A 85 -1.38 -10.57 -3.20
C CYS A 85 -2.64 -11.23 -3.83
N ARG A 86 -3.06 -12.37 -3.28
CA ARG A 86 -4.31 -13.02 -3.71
C ARG A 86 -5.51 -12.10 -3.49
N ASP A 87 -5.52 -11.36 -2.39
CA ASP A 87 -6.45 -10.26 -2.19
C ASP A 87 -5.91 -9.01 -2.89
N LYS A 88 -6.72 -8.40 -3.76
CA LYS A 88 -6.33 -7.24 -4.56
C LYS A 88 -6.33 -5.92 -3.78
N HIS A 89 -6.76 -5.95 -2.52
CA HIS A 89 -6.59 -4.85 -1.58
C HIS A 89 -5.24 -4.88 -0.86
N ILE A 90 -4.48 -5.98 -1.00
CA ILE A 90 -3.19 -6.15 -0.36
C ILE A 90 -2.11 -6.25 -1.43
N LYS A 91 -1.05 -5.47 -1.27
CA LYS A 91 0.16 -5.60 -2.07
C LYS A 91 1.36 -5.87 -1.18
N ALA A 92 2.35 -6.58 -1.71
CA ALA A 92 3.58 -6.86 -1.02
C ALA A 92 4.79 -6.60 -1.93
N LYS A 93 5.92 -6.29 -1.30
CA LYS A 93 7.22 -6.15 -1.93
C LYS A 93 8.26 -6.76 -1.01
N LEU A 94 9.25 -7.41 -1.62
CA LEU A 94 10.39 -7.95 -0.90
C LEU A 94 11.66 -7.32 -1.46
N THR A 95 12.39 -6.61 -0.61
CA THR A 95 13.67 -6.00 -0.97
C THR A 95 14.80 -6.78 -0.33
N THR A 96 15.73 -7.29 -1.13
CA THR A 96 16.91 -8.00 -0.62
C THR A 96 17.87 -7.03 0.08
N LEU A 97 18.27 -7.39 1.31
CA LEU A 97 19.27 -6.69 2.11
C LEU A 97 20.60 -7.47 2.13
N LYS A 98 21.58 -6.99 2.89
CA LYS A 98 22.85 -7.71 3.07
C LYS A 98 22.66 -8.99 3.89
N SER A 99 23.52 -9.98 3.68
CA SER A 99 23.66 -11.17 4.53
C SER A 99 22.40 -12.04 4.71
N ARG A 100 21.69 -12.36 3.61
CA ARG A 100 20.46 -13.19 3.62
C ARG A 100 19.36 -12.63 4.54
N ALA A 101 19.24 -11.31 4.54
CA ALA A 101 18.14 -10.60 5.15
C ALA A 101 17.29 -9.94 4.06
N TRP A 102 16.03 -9.69 4.37
CA TRP A 102 15.06 -9.05 3.47
C TRP A 102 14.25 -8.02 4.23
N LYS A 103 13.84 -6.97 3.55
CA LYS A 103 12.78 -6.07 4.00
C LYS A 103 11.48 -6.52 3.33
N VAL A 104 10.50 -6.92 4.13
CA VAL A 104 9.15 -7.22 3.67
C VAL A 104 8.32 -5.96 3.86
N GLU A 105 7.73 -5.48 2.79
CA GLU A 105 6.89 -4.29 2.75
C GLU A 105 5.50 -4.71 2.30
N VAL A 106 4.47 -4.23 2.98
CA VAL A 106 3.07 -4.54 2.68
C VAL A 106 2.25 -3.26 2.68
N MET A 107 1.33 -3.18 1.73
CA MET A 107 0.35 -2.10 1.61
C MET A 107 -1.04 -2.70 1.65
N HIS A 108 -1.91 -2.13 2.48
CA HIS A 108 -3.33 -2.44 2.55
C HIS A 108 -4.14 -1.23 2.11
N ALA A 109 -4.94 -1.39 1.06
CA ALA A 109 -5.84 -0.37 0.53
C ALA A 109 -7.30 -0.74 0.81
N TRP A 110 -8.12 0.21 1.25
CA TRP A 110 -9.55 -0.01 1.42
C TRP A 110 -10.37 1.23 1.10
N PHE A 111 -11.65 1.00 0.78
CA PHE A 111 -12.56 2.04 0.33
C PHE A 111 -13.66 2.28 1.37
N LYS A 112 -14.02 3.55 1.55
CA LYS A 112 -15.29 3.98 2.12
C LYS A 112 -16.00 4.87 1.09
N PRO A 113 -17.32 5.11 1.21
CA PRO A 113 -18.01 5.99 0.28
C PRO A 113 -17.31 7.36 0.16
N GLY A 114 -16.82 7.68 -1.05
CA GLY A 114 -16.13 8.93 -1.33
C GLY A 114 -14.69 9.04 -0.82
N ALA A 115 -14.05 7.95 -0.38
CA ALA A 115 -12.65 7.99 0.04
C ALA A 115 -11.94 6.64 -0.10
N GLU A 116 -10.67 6.67 -0.47
CA GLU A 116 -9.74 5.55 -0.44
C GLU A 116 -8.70 5.76 0.65
N PHE A 117 -8.35 4.70 1.36
CA PHE A 117 -7.42 4.70 2.48
C PHE A 117 -6.35 3.66 2.26
N TYR A 118 -5.17 3.95 2.77
CA TYR A 118 -4.00 3.12 2.68
C TYR A 118 -3.30 3.02 4.03
N ALA A 119 -2.75 1.85 4.30
CA ALA A 119 -1.80 1.62 5.37
C ALA A 119 -0.59 0.90 4.80
N GLU A 120 0.60 1.33 5.17
CA GLU A 120 1.87 0.71 4.79
C GLU A 120 2.60 0.23 6.03
N GLY A 121 3.24 -0.92 5.93
CA GLY A 121 4.03 -1.50 6.99
C GLY A 121 5.26 -2.20 6.46
N SER A 122 6.30 -2.29 7.27
CA SER A 122 7.49 -3.05 6.90
C SER A 122 8.20 -3.72 8.07
N ALA A 123 8.88 -4.83 7.78
CA ALA A 123 9.71 -5.54 8.73
C ALA A 123 10.97 -6.10 8.06
N ASN A 124 12.08 -6.07 8.78
CA ASN A 124 13.31 -6.74 8.37
C ASN A 124 13.30 -8.18 8.90
N VAL A 125 13.55 -9.14 8.02
CA VAL A 125 13.48 -10.57 8.31
C VAL A 125 14.70 -11.32 7.81
N THR A 126 14.93 -12.52 8.34
CA THR A 126 15.99 -13.43 7.93
C THR A 126 15.41 -14.77 7.48
N ALA A 127 16.24 -15.61 6.88
CA ALA A 127 15.78 -16.84 6.22
C ALA A 127 15.17 -17.86 7.20
N SER A 128 15.53 -17.77 8.47
CA SER A 128 15.02 -18.64 9.52
C SER A 128 13.66 -18.20 10.07
N MET A 129 13.23 -16.96 9.82
CA MET A 129 11.95 -16.46 10.33
C MET A 129 10.81 -17.05 9.51
N ARG A 130 9.93 -17.82 10.16
CA ARG A 130 8.68 -18.31 9.53
C ARG A 130 7.48 -17.45 9.87
N ASN A 131 7.49 -16.86 11.06
CA ASN A 131 6.41 -16.05 11.60
C ASN A 131 7.01 -14.78 12.19
N PHE A 132 6.37 -13.64 11.94
CA PHE A 132 6.77 -12.33 12.47
C PHE A 132 5.59 -11.37 12.37
N THR A 133 5.75 -10.17 12.91
CA THR A 133 4.77 -9.10 12.77
C THR A 133 5.33 -7.98 11.89
N ILE A 134 4.43 -7.36 11.13
CA ILE A 134 4.71 -6.15 10.37
C ILE A 134 3.97 -5.00 11.07
N PRO A 135 4.67 -4.06 11.71
CA PRO A 135 4.03 -2.85 12.20
C PRO A 135 3.65 -1.94 11.03
N VAL A 136 2.50 -1.30 11.13
CA VAL A 136 2.12 -0.21 10.23
C VAL A 136 2.99 1.00 10.54
N THR A 137 3.69 1.50 9.53
CA THR A 137 4.61 2.62 9.61
C THR A 137 4.01 3.91 9.07
N ASP A 138 3.02 3.82 8.18
CA ASP A 138 2.35 4.99 7.61
C ASP A 138 0.89 4.69 7.25
N THR A 139 0.06 5.74 7.24
CA THR A 139 -1.35 5.68 6.83
C THR A 139 -1.73 6.97 6.13
N TYR A 140 -2.42 6.88 5.00
CA TYR A 140 -2.92 8.04 4.25
C TYR A 140 -4.27 7.74 3.61
N GLY A 141 -4.98 8.78 3.21
CA GLY A 141 -6.24 8.65 2.48
C GLY A 141 -6.41 9.76 1.47
N ALA A 142 -7.19 9.47 0.43
CA ALA A 142 -7.60 10.40 -0.61
C ALA A 142 -9.14 10.39 -0.71
N ALA A 143 -9.74 11.55 -0.88
CA ALA A 143 -11.19 11.74 -1.04
C ALA A 143 -11.46 12.60 -2.27
#